data_AF-A0A956FKJ2-F1
#
_entry.id   AF-A0A956FKJ2-F1
#
_cell.length_a   1.000
_cell.length_b   1.000
_cell.length_c   1.000
_cell.angle_alpha   90.00
_cell.angle_beta   90.00
_cell.angle_gamma   90.00
#
_symmetry.space_group_name_H-M   'P 1'
#
loop_
_entity.id
_entity.type
_entity.pdbx_description
1 polymer ?
#
loop_
_entity_poly.entity_id
_entity_poly.type
_entity_poly.pdbx_seq_one_letter_code
_entity_poly.pdbx_strand_id
1 'polypeptide(L)'
;DADEEDAAAIIHCLWKSGTNSGVWGALQPTLAAVSPELTGPDGCNAGFLRDDAWLLPILVSHGHPGDGDPVKWAAKLAASKAGDMNPVVPVAILDPQTDPGNPPGCQEGPGDYTGGYHDIVAQFPFGVVGDLCEPFTPPILEAVDYIAHVCKVGEIPD
;
A
#
# COMPACT_ATOMS: atom_id res chain seq x y z
N ASP A 1 -20.96 14.11 3.99
CA ASP A 1 -21.27 14.46 5.39
C ASP A 1 -21.35 13.23 6.30
N ALA A 2 -22.18 12.21 6.05
CA ALA A 2 -22.14 10.95 6.82
C ALA A 2 -20.99 10.00 6.40
N ASP A 3 -20.62 9.97 5.11
CA ASP A 3 -19.57 9.07 4.61
C ASP A 3 -18.14 9.48 5.00
N GLU A 4 -17.93 10.75 5.35
CA GLU A 4 -16.60 11.34 5.57
C GLU A 4 -16.12 11.21 7.03
N GLU A 5 -17.03 11.32 8.00
CA GLU A 5 -16.73 11.02 9.42
C GLU A 5 -16.48 9.52 9.64
N ASP A 6 -17.20 8.64 8.92
CA ASP A 6 -16.94 7.19 8.92
C ASP A 6 -15.58 6.86 8.29
N ALA A 7 -15.21 7.53 7.19
CA ALA A 7 -13.90 7.36 6.57
C ALA A 7 -12.76 7.74 7.52
N ALA A 8 -12.86 8.86 8.25
CA ALA A 8 -11.85 9.27 9.22
C ALA A 8 -11.70 8.28 10.38
N ALA A 9 -12.81 7.74 10.90
CA ALA A 9 -12.81 6.73 11.95
C ALA A 9 -12.21 5.39 11.46
N ILE A 10 -12.55 4.97 10.23
CA ILE A 10 -11.99 3.78 9.57
C ILE A 10 -10.48 3.95 9.34
N ILE A 11 -10.06 5.10 8.80
CA ILE A 11 -8.65 5.43 8.58
C ILE A 11 -7.89 5.40 9.91
N HIS A 12 -8.45 5.95 11.00
CA HIS A 12 -7.82 5.90 12.31
C HIS A 12 -7.64 4.45 12.83
N CYS A 13 -8.61 3.56 12.60
CA CYS A 13 -8.51 2.14 12.94
C CYS A 13 -7.47 1.41 12.09
N LEU A 14 -7.47 1.62 10.76
CA LEU A 14 -6.49 1.04 9.84
C LEU A 14 -5.07 1.48 10.21
N TRP A 15 -4.87 2.76 10.54
CA TRP A 15 -3.59 3.30 10.93
C TRP A 15 -3.03 2.65 12.20
N LYS A 16 -3.88 2.42 13.22
CA LYS A 16 -3.49 1.69 14.45
C LYS A 16 -3.03 0.26 14.19
N SER A 17 -3.67 -0.46 13.26
CA SER A 17 -3.28 -1.83 12.92
C SER A 17 -1.93 -1.92 12.20
N GLY A 18 -1.56 -0.90 11.41
CA GLY A 18 -0.27 -0.82 10.74
C GLY A 18 0.89 -0.50 11.69
N THR A 19 0.67 0.34 12.70
CA THR A 19 1.74 0.82 13.60
C THR A 19 2.16 -0.13 14.71
N ASN A 20 1.37 -1.17 15.02
CA ASN A 20 1.53 -1.98 16.24
C ASN A 20 1.91 -3.45 15.98
N SER A 21 2.39 -3.78 14.78
CA SER A 21 2.65 -5.17 14.39
C SER A 21 3.90 -5.79 15.03
N GLY A 22 4.81 -4.98 15.59
CA GLY A 22 6.09 -5.46 16.14
C GLY A 22 7.04 -6.08 15.10
N VAL A 23 6.66 -6.03 13.81
CA VAL A 23 7.46 -6.51 12.68
C VAL A 23 8.14 -5.31 12.02
N TRP A 24 9.44 -5.44 11.77
CA TRP A 24 10.19 -4.45 10.99
C TRP A 24 9.71 -4.50 9.53
N GLY A 25 9.00 -3.45 9.10
CA GLY A 25 8.51 -3.27 7.73
C GLY A 25 7.00 -3.41 7.58
N ALA A 26 6.37 -2.48 6.86
CA ALA A 26 4.93 -2.41 6.59
C ALA A 26 4.41 -3.54 5.68
N LEU A 27 5.29 -4.23 4.94
CA LEU A 27 4.88 -5.23 3.97
C LEU A 27 4.38 -6.54 4.58
N GLN A 28 5.09 -7.13 5.55
CA GLN A 28 4.68 -8.40 6.15
C GLN A 28 3.29 -8.32 6.82
N PRO A 29 2.97 -7.27 7.60
CA PRO A 29 1.62 -7.06 8.10
C PRO A 29 0.58 -6.95 6.98
N THR A 30 0.93 -6.28 5.88
CA THR A 30 0.04 -6.16 4.71
C THR A 30 -0.25 -7.53 4.07
N LEU A 31 0.78 -8.37 3.88
CA LEU A 31 0.63 -9.73 3.38
C LEU A 31 -0.19 -10.62 4.32
N ALA A 32 -0.02 -10.45 5.63
CA ALA A 32 -0.83 -11.15 6.62
C ALA A 32 -2.29 -10.69 6.54
N ALA A 33 -2.55 -9.38 6.43
CA ALA A 33 -3.88 -8.79 6.36
C ALA A 33 -4.73 -9.32 5.20
N VAL A 34 -4.09 -9.68 4.07
CA VAL A 34 -4.76 -10.27 2.90
C VAL A 34 -4.68 -11.79 2.84
N SER A 35 -4.14 -12.45 3.88
CA SER A 35 -4.02 -13.91 3.90
C SER A 35 -5.38 -14.60 4.05
N PRO A 36 -5.54 -15.84 3.55
CA PRO A 36 -6.78 -16.61 3.74
C PRO A 36 -7.16 -16.82 5.21
N GLU A 37 -6.17 -16.87 6.11
CA GLU A 37 -6.40 -17.03 7.55
C GLU A 37 -7.14 -15.81 8.13
N LEU A 38 -6.76 -14.60 7.72
CA LEU A 38 -7.42 -13.38 8.21
C LEU A 38 -8.66 -13.00 7.39
N THR A 39 -8.73 -13.36 6.11
CA THR A 39 -9.81 -12.93 5.20
C THR A 39 -10.92 -13.96 5.01
N GLY A 40 -10.67 -15.21 5.40
CA GLY A 40 -11.65 -16.30 5.34
C GLY A 40 -12.80 -16.11 6.33
N PRO A 41 -13.80 -17.01 6.27
CA PRO A 41 -14.88 -17.04 7.26
C PRO A 41 -14.31 -17.09 8.68
N ASP A 42 -14.85 -16.28 9.59
CA ASP A 42 -14.41 -16.13 10.98
C ASP A 42 -13.02 -15.48 11.19
N GLY A 43 -12.34 -15.07 10.12
CA GLY A 43 -11.09 -14.32 10.17
C GLY A 43 -11.29 -12.85 10.59
N CYS A 44 -10.24 -12.22 11.12
CA CYS A 44 -10.30 -10.84 11.61
C CYS A 44 -10.65 -9.80 10.52
N ASN A 45 -10.36 -10.13 9.26
CA ASN A 45 -10.61 -9.33 8.07
C ASN A 45 -11.67 -10.00 7.17
N ALA A 46 -12.57 -10.81 7.74
CA ALA A 46 -13.65 -11.44 6.98
C ALA A 46 -14.46 -10.38 6.22
N GLY A 47 -14.61 -10.58 4.91
CA GLY A 47 -15.32 -9.64 4.02
C GLY A 47 -14.51 -8.42 3.54
N PHE A 48 -13.25 -8.26 4.00
CA PHE A 48 -12.37 -7.20 3.49
C PHE A 48 -12.01 -7.42 2.01
N LEU A 49 -11.57 -8.64 1.66
CA LEU A 49 -11.30 -9.01 0.29
C LEU A 49 -12.61 -9.41 -0.40
N ARG A 50 -13.06 -8.56 -1.31
CA ARG A 50 -14.10 -8.88 -2.28
C ARG A 50 -13.50 -9.14 -3.64
N ASP A 51 -14.06 -10.08 -4.39
CA ASP A 51 -13.61 -10.41 -5.75
C ASP A 51 -13.90 -9.29 -6.75
N ASP A 52 -14.96 -8.51 -6.52
CA ASP A 52 -15.42 -7.42 -7.38
C ASP A 52 -14.86 -6.03 -7.01
N ALA A 53 -13.98 -5.97 -6.02
CA ALA A 53 -13.36 -4.73 -5.54
C ALA A 53 -11.88 -4.66 -5.88
N TRP A 54 -11.35 -3.44 -5.96
CA TRP A 54 -9.92 -3.19 -6.06
C TRP A 54 -9.25 -3.29 -4.69
N LEU A 55 -7.96 -3.62 -4.65
CA LEU A 55 -7.14 -3.61 -3.45
C LEU A 55 -6.18 -2.41 -3.51
N LEU A 56 -6.20 -1.58 -2.47
CA LEU A 56 -5.33 -0.43 -2.30
C LEU A 56 -4.46 -0.60 -1.05
N PRO A 57 -3.27 -1.25 -1.17
CA PRO A 57 -2.30 -1.29 -0.09
C PRO A 57 -1.61 0.08 0.06
N ILE A 58 -1.61 0.66 1.26
CA ILE A 58 -0.85 1.88 1.57
C ILE A 58 0.30 1.50 2.50
N LEU A 59 1.52 1.57 1.99
CA LEU A 59 2.76 1.18 2.66
C LEU A 59 3.53 2.43 3.03
N VAL A 60 3.66 2.73 4.33
CA VAL A 60 4.43 3.88 4.81
C VAL A 60 5.67 3.36 5.52
N SER A 61 6.88 3.67 5.04
CA SER A 61 8.12 3.11 5.59
C SER A 61 9.34 3.99 5.34
N HIS A 62 10.19 4.10 6.36
CA HIS A 62 11.55 4.67 6.29
C HIS A 62 12.63 3.56 6.35
N GLY A 63 12.23 2.29 6.22
CA GLY A 63 13.10 1.14 6.43
C GLY A 63 12.81 -0.01 5.48
N HIS A 64 13.56 -1.11 5.62
CA HIS A 64 13.50 -2.28 4.75
C HIS A 64 12.13 -2.99 4.80
N PRO A 65 11.61 -3.52 3.67
CA PRO A 65 10.35 -4.31 3.64
C PRO A 65 10.41 -5.67 4.36
N GLY A 66 11.53 -5.97 5.04
CA GLY A 66 11.84 -7.26 5.65
C GLY A 66 12.69 -8.16 4.75
N ASP A 67 13.04 -9.36 5.20
CA ASP A 67 13.86 -10.28 4.40
C ASP A 67 13.00 -11.05 3.39
N GLY A 68 13.32 -10.95 2.10
CA GLY A 68 12.64 -11.73 1.07
C GLY A 68 12.80 -11.17 -0.35
N ASP A 69 11.93 -11.64 -1.24
CA ASP A 69 11.98 -11.37 -2.68
C ASP A 69 10.78 -10.49 -3.06
N PRO A 70 11.02 -9.22 -3.47
CA PRO A 70 10.01 -8.28 -3.93
C PRO A 70 9.00 -8.85 -4.94
N VAL A 71 9.48 -9.63 -5.91
CA VAL A 71 8.63 -10.20 -6.97
C VAL A 71 7.67 -11.24 -6.37
N LYS A 72 8.15 -12.05 -5.43
CA LYS A 72 7.30 -13.03 -4.73
C LYS A 72 6.28 -12.36 -3.83
N TRP A 73 6.59 -11.21 -3.25
CA TRP A 73 5.63 -10.48 -2.43
C TRP A 73 4.55 -9.81 -3.27
N ALA A 74 4.91 -9.20 -4.40
CA ALA A 74 3.93 -8.69 -5.36
C ALA A 74 2.99 -9.81 -5.84
N ALA A 75 3.54 -10.99 -6.18
CA ALA A 75 2.74 -12.14 -6.56
C ALA A 75 1.78 -12.61 -5.45
N LYS A 76 2.15 -12.48 -4.17
CA LYS A 76 1.24 -12.80 -3.04
C LYS A 76 0.09 -11.80 -2.93
N LEU A 77 0.35 -10.51 -3.15
CA LEU A 77 -0.73 -9.51 -3.20
C LEU A 77 -1.67 -9.79 -4.38
N ALA A 78 -1.13 -10.07 -5.58
CA ALA A 78 -1.94 -10.45 -6.73
C ALA A 78 -2.72 -11.75 -6.50
N ALA A 79 -2.16 -12.72 -5.78
CA ALA A 79 -2.87 -13.96 -5.43
C ALA A 79 -4.13 -13.70 -4.59
N SER A 80 -4.22 -12.59 -3.86
CA SER A 80 -5.44 -12.15 -3.18
C SER A 80 -6.54 -11.66 -4.15
N LYS A 81 -6.19 -11.49 -5.43
CA LYS A 81 -7.05 -11.07 -6.55
C LYS A 81 -6.93 -12.03 -7.74
N ALA A 82 -7.04 -13.33 -7.47
CA ALA A 82 -6.99 -14.39 -8.48
C ALA A 82 -5.71 -14.43 -9.34
N GLY A 83 -4.62 -13.81 -8.86
CA GLY A 83 -3.35 -13.69 -9.59
C GLY A 83 -3.29 -12.51 -10.56
N ASP A 84 -4.32 -11.66 -10.60
CA ASP A 84 -4.33 -10.45 -11.43
C ASP A 84 -3.63 -9.29 -10.70
N MET A 85 -2.66 -8.68 -11.38
CA MET A 85 -1.93 -7.51 -10.88
C MET A 85 -2.72 -6.22 -11.09
N ASN A 86 -3.64 -6.18 -12.06
CA ASN A 86 -4.43 -4.99 -12.36
C ASN A 86 -5.23 -4.51 -11.15
N PRO A 87 -6.07 -5.32 -10.48
CA PRO A 87 -6.92 -4.87 -9.38
C PRO A 87 -6.15 -4.57 -8.07
N VAL A 88 -4.82 -4.48 -8.12
CA VAL A 88 -3.97 -4.14 -6.97
C VAL A 88 -3.19 -2.87 -7.28
N VAL A 89 -3.46 -1.81 -6.53
CA VAL A 89 -2.90 -0.47 -6.74
C VAL A 89 -2.13 -0.08 -5.48
N PRO A 90 -0.88 -0.53 -5.31
CA PRO A 90 -0.11 -0.20 -4.11
C PRO A 90 0.38 1.24 -4.15
N VAL A 91 0.28 1.92 -3.01
CA VAL A 91 0.90 3.21 -2.74
C VAL A 91 2.01 2.99 -1.73
N ALA A 92 3.26 3.27 -2.09
CA ALA A 92 4.38 3.28 -1.15
C ALA A 92 4.82 4.71 -0.87
N ILE A 93 4.73 5.15 0.38
CA ILE A 93 5.21 6.44 0.85
C ILE A 93 6.53 6.17 1.59
N LEU A 94 7.62 6.58 0.97
CA LEU A 94 8.97 6.15 1.31
C LEU A 94 9.86 7.36 1.61
N ASP A 95 10.97 7.13 2.32
CA ASP A 95 11.98 8.17 2.48
C ASP A 95 12.39 8.77 1.12
N PRO A 96 12.60 10.09 1.06
CA PRO A 96 12.96 10.78 -0.17
C PRO A 96 14.27 10.24 -0.73
N GLN A 97 14.30 9.96 -2.03
CA GLN A 97 15.55 9.66 -2.73
C GLN A 97 16.37 10.93 -2.90
N THR A 98 17.48 11.04 -2.17
CA THR A 98 18.56 12.04 -2.35
C THR A 98 18.14 13.43 -2.89
N ASP A 99 17.39 14.23 -2.13
CA ASP A 99 17.23 15.67 -2.44
C ASP A 99 17.94 16.54 -1.39
N PRO A 100 19.01 17.28 -1.78
CA PRO A 100 19.68 18.25 -0.91
C PRO A 100 18.76 19.37 -0.36
N GLY A 101 17.57 19.55 -0.93
CA GLY A 101 16.56 20.53 -0.52
C GLY A 101 15.63 20.08 0.61
N ASN A 102 15.74 18.83 1.10
CA ASN A 102 14.79 18.29 2.06
C ASN A 102 14.78 19.04 3.41
N PRO A 103 13.59 19.17 4.05
CA PRO A 103 13.47 19.84 5.34
C PRO A 103 14.26 19.12 6.45
N PRO A 104 14.60 19.82 7.55
CA PRO A 104 15.23 19.18 8.70
C PRO A 104 14.37 18.02 9.24
N GLY A 105 14.97 16.85 9.43
CA GLY A 105 14.25 15.61 9.78
C GLY A 105 13.83 14.74 8.59
N CYS A 106 14.07 15.23 7.37
CA CYS A 106 13.84 14.55 6.08
C CYS A 106 15.14 14.29 5.32
N GLN A 107 16.25 14.25 6.05
CA GLN A 107 17.57 13.99 5.52
C GLN A 107 17.83 12.50 5.60
N GLU A 108 18.28 11.88 4.50
CA GLU A 108 18.60 10.46 4.46
C GLU A 108 19.56 10.06 5.60
N GLY A 109 19.22 8.95 6.27
CA GLY A 109 20.23 8.15 6.95
C GLY A 109 21.14 7.48 5.90
N PRO A 110 22.38 7.09 6.25
CA PRO A 110 23.29 6.48 5.28
C PRO A 110 22.80 5.08 4.86
N GLY A 111 22.02 4.99 3.78
CA GLY A 111 21.62 3.74 3.14
C GLY A 111 20.28 3.81 2.41
N ASP A 112 20.17 3.11 1.27
CA ASP A 112 18.89 2.83 0.63
C ASP A 112 18.23 1.65 1.37
N TYR A 113 17.29 1.98 2.25
CA TYR A 113 16.51 0.99 2.98
C TYR A 113 15.13 0.76 2.35
N THR A 114 14.76 1.50 1.31
CA THR A 114 13.40 1.47 0.76
C THR A 114 13.34 0.86 -0.65
N GLY A 115 14.47 0.55 -1.29
CA GLY A 115 14.56 -0.03 -2.63
C GLY A 115 13.67 -1.25 -2.86
N GLY A 116 13.54 -2.14 -1.87
CA GLY A 116 12.64 -3.28 -1.99
C GLY A 116 11.14 -2.91 -2.10
N TYR A 117 10.72 -1.75 -1.57
CA TYR A 117 9.37 -1.25 -1.80
C TYR A 117 9.20 -0.71 -3.23
N HIS A 118 10.21 -0.05 -3.79
CA HIS A 118 10.20 0.35 -5.20
C HIS A 118 10.05 -0.87 -6.11
N ASP A 119 10.81 -1.94 -5.84
CA ASP A 119 10.75 -3.17 -6.63
C ASP A 119 9.36 -3.82 -6.60
N ILE A 120 8.67 -3.80 -5.44
CA ILE A 120 7.31 -4.32 -5.30
C ILE A 120 6.32 -3.47 -6.09
N VAL A 121 6.32 -2.15 -5.87
CA VAL A 121 5.36 -1.23 -6.49
C VAL A 121 5.50 -1.26 -8.02
N ALA A 122 6.72 -1.39 -8.53
CA ALA A 122 7.00 -1.51 -9.96
C ALA A 122 6.46 -2.79 -10.62
N GLN A 123 6.05 -3.80 -9.85
CA GLN A 123 5.37 -4.99 -10.41
C GLN A 123 3.92 -4.72 -10.79
N PHE A 124 3.32 -3.65 -10.27
CA PHE A 124 1.91 -3.32 -10.47
C PHE A 124 1.78 -2.20 -11.51
N PRO A 125 0.90 -2.34 -12.51
CA PRO A 125 0.81 -1.35 -13.59
C PRO A 125 0.47 0.07 -13.12
N PHE A 126 -0.23 0.18 -11.98
CA PHE A 126 -0.74 1.43 -11.43
C PHE A 126 -0.17 1.71 -10.02
N GLY A 127 0.96 1.10 -9.69
CA GLY A 127 1.63 1.36 -8.41
C GLY A 127 2.14 2.80 -8.32
N VAL A 128 1.94 3.44 -7.18
CA VAL A 128 2.33 4.84 -6.92
C VAL A 128 3.41 4.88 -5.84
N VAL A 129 4.43 5.71 -6.05
CA VAL A 129 5.43 6.02 -5.02
C VAL A 129 5.30 7.49 -4.62
N GLY A 130 5.17 7.72 -3.31
CA GLY A 130 5.17 9.04 -2.69
C GLY A 130 6.35 9.24 -1.75
N ASP A 131 6.52 10.48 -1.32
CA ASP A 131 7.59 10.92 -0.44
C ASP A 131 7.07 11.09 1.00
N LEU A 132 7.75 10.48 1.97
CA LEU A 132 7.45 10.59 3.39
C LEU A 132 7.58 12.02 3.93
N CYS A 133 8.29 12.88 3.20
CA CYS A 133 8.55 14.27 3.53
C CYS A 133 7.57 15.26 2.88
N GLU A 134 6.70 14.76 2.01
CA GLU A 134 5.59 15.49 1.43
C GLU A 134 4.26 15.06 2.07
N PRO A 135 3.16 15.81 1.87
CA PRO A 135 1.85 15.34 2.27
C PRO A 135 1.52 13.97 1.66
N PHE A 136 0.92 13.07 2.44
CA PHE A 136 0.59 11.71 1.98
C PHE A 136 -0.62 11.67 1.03
N THR A 137 -1.43 12.73 1.05
CA THR A 137 -2.70 12.79 0.32
C THR A 137 -2.54 12.70 -1.20
N PRO A 138 -1.63 13.45 -1.87
CA PRO A 138 -1.48 13.38 -3.33
C PRO A 138 -1.23 11.97 -3.90
N PRO A 139 -0.25 11.16 -3.44
CA PRO A 139 -0.03 9.83 -3.99
C PRO A 139 -1.19 8.86 -3.70
N ILE A 140 -1.90 9.03 -2.57
CA ILE A 140 -3.10 8.25 -2.27
C ILE A 140 -4.24 8.62 -3.23
N LEU A 141 -4.44 9.92 -3.48
CA LEU A 141 -5.48 10.37 -4.41
C LEU A 141 -5.22 9.95 -5.85
N GLU A 142 -3.97 9.91 -6.29
CA GLU A 142 -3.61 9.39 -7.62
C GLU A 142 -4.08 7.94 -7.80
N ALA A 143 -3.81 7.08 -6.82
CA ALA A 143 -4.29 5.70 -6.82
C ALA A 143 -5.83 5.60 -6.75
N VAL A 144 -6.47 6.43 -5.92
CA VAL A 144 -7.95 6.46 -5.80
C VAL A 144 -8.59 6.94 -7.09
N ASP A 145 -8.05 7.97 -7.73
CA ASP A 145 -8.55 8.52 -9.00
C ASP A 145 -8.47 7.48 -10.11
N TYR A 146 -7.38 6.72 -10.15
CA TYR A 146 -7.23 5.59 -11.06
C TYR A 146 -8.32 4.53 -10.84
N ILE A 147 -8.51 4.07 -9.59
CA ILE A 147 -9.56 3.09 -9.25
C ILE A 147 -10.95 3.64 -9.62
N ALA A 148 -11.22 4.90 -9.27
CA ALA A 148 -12.49 5.56 -9.57
C ALA A 148 -12.75 5.69 -11.07
N HIS A 149 -11.71 5.97 -11.86
CA HIS A 149 -11.79 6.00 -13.31
C HIS A 149 -12.21 4.64 -13.86
N VAL A 150 -11.49 3.57 -13.53
CA VAL A 150 -11.80 2.22 -14.03
C VAL A 150 -13.19 1.76 -13.58
N CYS A 151 -13.57 2.01 -12.32
CA CYS A 151 -14.91 1.70 -11.83
C CYS A 151 -16.01 2.44 -12.61
N LYS A 152 -15.73 3.64 -13.12
CA LYS A 152 -16.69 4.45 -13.88
C LYS A 152 -16.77 4.05 -15.36
N VAL A 153 -15.63 3.76 -15.99
CA VAL A 153 -15.56 3.49 -17.44
C VAL A 153 -15.63 1.99 -17.79
N GLY A 154 -15.33 1.10 -16.84
CA GLY A 154 -15.27 -0.35 -17.04
C GLY A 154 -14.07 -0.81 -17.86
N GLU A 155 -13.12 0.08 -18.15
CA GLU A 155 -11.94 -0.16 -18.97
C GLU A 155 -10.67 0.19 -18.17
N ILE A 156 -9.62 -0.60 -18.36
CA ILE A 156 -8.29 -0.35 -17.80
C ILE A 156 -7.56 0.60 -18.77
N PRO A 157 -7.11 1.79 -18.33
CA PRO A 157 -6.29 2.69 -19.13
C PRO A 157 -5.04 1.99 -19.69
N ASP A 158 -4.71 2.27 -20.95
CA ASP A 158 -3.50 1.80 -21.63
C ASP A 158 -2.20 2.32 -20.97
#